data_AF-A0A535MFR2-F1
#
_entry.id   AF-A0A535MFR2-F1
#
_cell.length_a   1.000
_cell.length_b   1.000
_cell.length_c   1.000
_cell.angle_alpha   90.00
_cell.angle_beta   90.00
_cell.angle_gamma   90.00
#
_symmetry.space_group_name_H-M   'P 1'
#
loop_
_entity.id
_entity.type
_entity.pdbx_description
1 polymer ?
#
loop_
_entity_poly.entity_id
_entity_poly.type
_entity_poly.pdbx_seq_one_letter_code
_entity_poly.pdbx_strand_id
1 'polypeptide(L)'
;MARVPLSKIDLDEDEMIVEGFQAELVSGMKVWVTAVLERTCVYETPDLERRLVPKDQVIVERGQVPIRRRKLTGPPGAAGKGRRAGAKAKAAEDSVNS
;
A
#
# COMPACT_ATOMS: atom_id res chain seq x y z
N MET A 1 -3.58 17.76 -9.27
CA MET A 1 -2.70 16.71 -8.70
C MET A 1 -1.60 16.40 -9.71
N ALA A 2 -0.35 16.23 -9.29
CA ALA A 2 0.77 15.99 -10.19
C ALA A 2 0.81 14.51 -10.62
N ARG A 3 0.75 14.28 -11.94
CA ARG A 3 0.93 12.97 -12.57
C ARG A 3 2.40 12.78 -12.90
N VAL A 4 2.99 11.69 -12.43
CA VAL A 4 4.41 11.39 -12.63
C VAL A 4 4.58 9.94 -13.06
N PRO A 5 5.66 9.61 -13.81
CA PRO A 5 6.03 8.22 -14.01
C PRO A 5 6.27 7.51 -12.68
N LEU A 6 5.90 6.23 -12.59
CA LEU A 6 6.08 5.39 -11.42
C LEU A 6 7.56 5.26 -11.04
N SER A 7 8.46 5.39 -12.02
CA SER A 7 9.92 5.42 -11.81
C SER A 7 10.45 6.72 -11.20
N LYS A 8 9.64 7.79 -11.19
CA LYS A 8 9.98 9.10 -10.59
C LYS A 8 9.46 9.25 -9.16
N ILE A 9 8.91 8.20 -8.59
CA ILE A 9 8.55 8.18 -7.17
C ILE A 9 9.81 7.87 -6.37
N ASP A 10 10.25 8.87 -5.61
CA ASP A 10 11.32 8.69 -4.63
C ASP A 10 10.84 7.75 -3.52
N LEU A 11 11.60 6.68 -3.30
CA LEU A 11 11.39 5.71 -2.23
C LEU A 11 12.65 5.70 -1.35
N ASP A 12 12.47 5.68 -0.04
CA ASP A 12 13.56 5.38 0.89
C ASP A 12 14.04 3.91 0.71
N GLU A 13 15.23 3.55 1.20
CA GLU A 13 15.81 2.19 1.08
C GLU A 13 14.92 1.08 1.69
N ASP A 14 14.13 1.45 2.71
CA ASP A 14 13.18 0.58 3.38
C ASP A 14 11.76 0.69 2.83
N GLU A 15 11.52 1.47 1.78
CA GLU A 15 10.19 1.68 1.22
C GLU A 15 9.94 0.85 -0.03
N MET A 16 8.72 0.33 -0.13
CA MET A 16 8.25 -0.35 -1.32
C MET A 16 6.84 0.07 -1.67
N ILE A 17 6.60 0.24 -2.96
CA ILE A 17 5.25 0.44 -3.48
C ILE A 17 4.51 -0.89 -3.39
N VAL A 18 3.28 -0.86 -2.90
CA VAL A 18 2.42 -2.05 -2.79
C VAL A 18 1.33 -2.04 -3.86
N GLU A 19 0.75 -3.20 -4.12
CA GLU A 19 -0.37 -3.40 -5.05
C GLU A 19 -1.68 -2.73 -4.59
N GLY A 20 -2.68 -2.71 -5.47
CA GLY A 20 -4.04 -2.26 -5.13
C GLY A 20 -4.30 -0.79 -5.40
N PHE A 21 -3.68 -0.23 -6.44
CA PHE A 21 -3.89 1.16 -6.85
C PHE A 21 -4.16 1.27 -8.36
N GLN A 22 -4.84 2.36 -8.73
CA GLN A 22 -5.09 2.68 -10.12
C GLN A 22 -3.90 3.44 -10.71
N ALA A 23 -3.53 3.06 -11.94
CA ALA A 23 -2.52 3.74 -12.72
C ALA A 23 -3.01 3.96 -14.16
N GLU A 24 -2.29 4.78 -14.91
CA GLU A 24 -2.53 5.05 -16.32
C GLU A 24 -1.26 4.71 -17.10
N LEU A 25 -1.36 3.94 -18.19
CA LEU A 25 -0.22 3.71 -19.07
C LEU A 25 0.05 4.95 -19.93
N VAL A 26 1.27 5.10 -20.44
CA VAL A 26 1.59 6.17 -21.43
C VAL A 26 0.73 6.08 -22.69
N SER A 27 0.14 4.91 -22.99
CA SER A 27 -0.86 4.73 -24.04
C SER A 27 -2.23 5.36 -23.72
N GLY A 28 -2.45 5.88 -22.51
CA GLY A 28 -3.72 6.43 -22.02
C GLY A 28 -4.67 5.40 -21.40
N MET A 29 -4.26 4.13 -21.30
CA MET A 29 -5.08 3.07 -20.74
C MET A 29 -5.06 3.10 -19.21
N LYS A 30 -6.23 3.17 -18.58
CA LYS A 30 -6.36 3.02 -17.12
C LYS A 30 -6.30 1.55 -16.73
N VAL A 31 -5.43 1.24 -15.79
CA VAL A 31 -5.14 -0.14 -15.38
C VAL A 31 -5.12 -0.26 -13.86
N TRP A 32 -5.41 -1.45 -13.36
CA TRP A 32 -5.30 -1.76 -11.94
C TRP A 32 -4.00 -2.48 -11.66
N VAL A 33 -3.13 -1.89 -10.85
CA VAL A 33 -1.82 -2.48 -10.53
C VAL A 33 -1.98 -3.50 -9.43
N THR A 34 -1.67 -4.76 -9.76
CA THR A 34 -1.81 -5.91 -8.86
C THR A 34 -0.48 -6.40 -8.31
N ALA A 35 0.66 -5.94 -8.82
CA ALA A 35 1.95 -6.17 -8.19
C ALA A 35 2.96 -5.12 -8.65
N VAL A 36 3.90 -4.73 -7.77
CA VAL A 36 5.00 -3.84 -8.13
C VAL A 36 6.32 -4.54 -7.83
N LEU A 37 7.16 -4.62 -8.87
CA LEU A 37 8.50 -5.18 -8.82
C LEU A 37 9.52 -4.03 -8.78
N GLU A 38 10.81 -4.35 -8.76
CA GLU A 38 11.86 -3.32 -8.70
C GLU A 38 11.79 -2.35 -9.89
N ARG A 39 11.66 -2.86 -11.11
CA ARG A 39 11.72 -2.07 -12.36
C ARG A 39 10.43 -2.11 -13.18
N THR A 40 9.57 -3.06 -12.89
CA THR A 40 8.32 -3.31 -13.62
C THR A 40 7.16 -3.34 -12.64
N CYS A 41 5.94 -3.32 -13.18
CA CYS A 41 4.74 -3.60 -12.43
C CYS A 41 3.83 -4.52 -13.25
N VAL A 42 3.00 -5.26 -12.53
CA VAL A 42 1.96 -6.11 -13.10
C VAL A 42 0.65 -5.39 -12.95
N TYR A 43 -0.09 -5.29 -14.04
CA TYR A 43 -1.46 -4.81 -14.03
C TYR A 43 -2.40 -5.86 -14.63
N GLU A 44 -3.67 -5.75 -14.27
CA GLU A 44 -4.75 -6.56 -14.82
C GLU A 44 -5.50 -5.75 -15.88
N THR A 45 -5.70 -6.34 -17.06
CA THR A 45 -6.56 -5.77 -18.10
C THR A 45 -8.03 -6.00 -17.78
N PRO A 46 -8.97 -5.29 -18.44
CA PRO A 46 -10.40 -5.60 -18.33
C PRO A 46 -10.75 -7.06 -18.64
N ASP A 47 -9.87 -7.73 -19.39
CA ASP A 47 -9.97 -9.13 -19.82
C ASP A 47 -9.42 -10.12 -18.76
N LEU A 48 -9.06 -9.61 -17.58
CA LEU A 48 -8.45 -10.35 -16.46
C LEU A 48 -7.07 -10.94 -16.79
N GLU A 49 -6.41 -10.44 -17.83
CA GLU A 49 -5.05 -10.84 -18.16
C GLU A 49 -4.04 -10.02 -17.37
N ARG A 50 -3.02 -10.70 -16.83
CA ARG A 50 -1.92 -10.05 -16.13
C ARG A 50 -0.80 -9.73 -17.10
N ARG A 51 -0.43 -8.46 -17.17
CA ARG A 51 0.62 -7.97 -18.06
C ARG A 51 1.67 -7.18 -17.29
N LEU A 52 2.92 -7.33 -17.73
CA LEU A 52 4.07 -6.62 -17.21
C LEU A 52 4.32 -5.36 -18.01
N VAL A 53 4.65 -4.28 -17.31
CA VAL A 53 5.03 -3.00 -17.93
C VAL A 53 6.16 -2.35 -17.12
N PRO A 54 7.15 -1.73 -17.79
CA PRO A 54 8.18 -0.96 -17.11
C PRO A 54 7.59 0.27 -16.38
N LYS A 55 8.13 0.60 -15.21
CA LYS A 55 7.69 1.74 -14.39
C LYS A 55 7.75 3.08 -15.15
N ASP A 56 8.66 3.22 -16.11
CA ASP A 56 8.79 4.42 -16.94
C ASP A 56 7.58 4.67 -17.85
N GLN A 57 6.79 3.62 -18.14
CA GLN A 57 5.59 3.70 -18.98
C GLN A 57 4.30 3.75 -18.17
N VAL A 58 4.38 3.85 -16.84
CA VAL A 58 3.23 3.91 -15.95
C VAL A 58 3.17 5.27 -15.30
N ILE A 59 2.09 5.99 -15.55
CA ILE A 59 1.76 7.27 -14.99
C ILE A 59 0.83 7.07 -13.78
N VAL A 60 1.19 7.71 -12.68
CA VAL A 60 0.46 7.64 -11.42
C VAL A 60 0.30 9.03 -10.82
N GLU A 61 -0.72 9.19 -9.98
CA GLU A 61 -0.83 10.37 -9.14
C GLU A 61 0.05 10.17 -7.90
N ARG A 62 1.04 11.07 -7.69
CA ARG A 62 2.07 10.91 -6.64
C ARG A 62 1.49 10.66 -5.23
N GLY A 63 0.31 11.19 -4.95
CA GLY A 63 -0.36 11.04 -3.65
C GLY A 63 -1.30 9.82 -3.52
N GLN A 64 -1.49 9.05 -4.59
CA GLN A 64 -2.39 7.89 -4.63
C GLN A 64 -1.64 6.55 -4.62
N VAL A 65 -0.31 6.57 -4.73
CA VAL A 65 0.50 5.36 -4.73
C VAL A 65 0.73 4.91 -3.30
N PRO A 66 0.27 3.70 -2.92
CA PRO A 66 0.46 3.20 -1.58
C PRO A 66 1.91 2.75 -1.41
N ILE A 67 2.59 3.36 -0.43
CA ILE A 67 3.97 3.04 -0.07
C ILE A 67 3.97 2.41 1.31
N ARG A 68 4.70 1.30 1.46
CA ARG A 68 4.86 0.60 2.73
C ARG A 68 6.33 0.50 3.09
N ARG A 69 6.65 0.82 4.35
CA ARG A 69 7.99 0.57 4.91
C ARG A 69 8.13 -0.90 5.28
N ARG A 70 9.19 -1.52 4.79
CA ARG A 70 9.71 -2.81 5.22
C ARG A 70 10.09 -2.67 6.68
N LYS A 71 9.34 -3.34 7.55
CA LYS A 71 9.73 -3.43 8.96
C LYS A 71 10.93 -4.37 9.05
N LEU A 72 12.13 -3.82 9.27
CA LEU A 72 13.30 -4.54 9.76
C LEU A 72 13.10 -4.96 11.22
N THR A 73 12.00 -5.67 11.52
CA THR A 73 11.70 -6.12 12.89
C THR A 73 12.00 -7.60 13.04
N GLY A 74 13.28 -7.93 13.24
CA GLY A 74 13.73 -9.15 13.92
C GLY A 74 13.19 -10.50 13.41
N PRO A 75 13.52 -11.62 14.09
CA PRO A 75 13.07 -12.94 13.68
C PRO A 75 11.53 -13.07 13.67
N PRO A 76 10.96 -13.94 12.81
CA PRO A 76 9.52 -14.10 12.67
C PRO A 76 8.95 -14.77 13.92
N GLY A 77 8.41 -13.98 14.85
CA GLY A 77 7.80 -14.54 16.06
C GLY A 77 7.30 -13.54 17.11
N ALA A 78 7.59 -12.24 17.01
CA ALA A 78 7.29 -11.32 18.11
C ALA A 78 6.82 -9.91 17.70
N ALA A 79 5.80 -9.77 16.85
CA ALA A 79 5.01 -8.52 16.79
C ALA A 79 3.77 -8.68 15.93
N GLY A 80 2.63 -9.00 16.53
CA GLY A 80 1.36 -8.97 15.81
C GLY A 80 0.14 -9.54 16.51
N LYS A 81 0.13 -9.66 17.84
CA LYS A 81 -1.11 -9.95 18.56
C LYS A 81 -2.04 -8.74 18.40
N GLY A 82 -3.19 -9.01 17.81
CA GLY A 82 -4.09 -8.02 17.23
C GLY A 82 -4.46 -6.88 18.17
N ARG A 83 -4.42 -5.66 17.64
CA ARG A 83 -5.24 -4.57 18.15
C ARG A 83 -6.66 -4.71 17.62
N ARG A 84 -7.39 -5.69 18.17
CA ARG A 84 -8.85 -5.66 18.28
C ARG A 84 -9.16 -5.73 19.77
N ALA A 85 -9.41 -4.59 20.40
CA ALA A 85 -10.19 -4.45 21.63
C ALA A 85 -10.19 -2.99 22.08
N GLY A 86 -10.92 -2.14 21.35
CA GLY A 86 -11.47 -0.91 21.93
C GLY A 86 -12.73 -1.26 22.72
N ALA A 87 -12.61 -2.14 23.72
CA ALA A 87 -13.68 -2.39 24.68
C ALA A 87 -13.65 -1.23 25.69
N LYS A 88 -14.47 -0.20 25.47
CA LYS A 88 -14.86 0.71 26.56
C LYS A 88 -15.81 -0.06 27.48
N ALA A 89 -15.26 -0.75 28.48
CA ALA A 89 -15.99 -1.12 29.69
C ALA A 89 -15.55 -0.13 30.78
N LYS A 90 -16.45 0.79 31.12
CA LYS A 90 -16.34 1.61 32.34
C LYS A 90 -16.63 0.66 33.51
N ALA A 91 -15.67 0.47 34.40
CA ALA A 91 -15.86 -0.13 35.72
C ALA A 91 -15.05 0.68 36.75
N ALA A 92 -15.76 1.14 37.78
CA ALA A 92 -15.36 1.59 39.12
C ALA A 92 -16.61 2.33 39.65
N GLU A 93 -17.49 1.76 40.47
CA GLU A 93 -17.28 1.25 41.85
C GLU A 93 -16.70 2.39 42.71
N ASP A 94 -17.34 2.87 43.79
CA ASP A 94 -17.77 2.09 44.94
C ASP A 94 -18.79 2.82 45.86
N SER A 95 -19.45 1.98 46.64
CA SER A 95 -20.33 2.07 47.81
C SER A 95 -20.33 3.31 48.75
N VAL A 96 -21.55 3.57 49.28
CA VAL A 96 -21.91 3.75 50.72
C VAL A 96 -21.19 4.85 51.54
N ASN A 97 -21.92 5.90 51.94
CA ASN A 97 -22.53 6.06 53.28
C ASN A 97 -22.87 7.53 53.59
N SER A 98 -24.15 7.80 53.87
CA SER A 98 -24.72 8.69 54.93
C SER A 98 -26.01 9.35 54.45
#